data_AF-A0AAJ2K6N9-F1
#
_entry.id   AF-A0AAJ2K6N9-F1
#
_cell.length_a   1.000
_cell.length_b   1.000
_cell.length_c   1.000
_cell.angle_alpha   90.00
_cell.angle_beta   90.00
_cell.angle_gamma   90.00
#
_symmetry.space_group_name_H-M   'P 1'
#
loop_
_entity.id
_entity.type
_entity.pdbx_description
1 polymer ?
#
loop_
_entity_poly.entity_id
_entity_poly.type
_entity_poly.pdbx_seq_one_letter_code
_entity_poly.pdbx_strand_id
1 'polypeptide(L)'
;MRYLMGYLMLSVSSVSMATEAQMKQWEKMDRCSNAAYITVNVLESSADGMQQEIALQGSIKGLKTNTKLGAATPTENELRGSYNFLLRVSAGMPRPYAKREHDWLVAQAASACSLWVPD
;
A
#
# COMPACT_ATOMS: atom_id res chain seq x y z
N MET A 1 -36.17 6.62 33.51
CA MET A 1 -34.70 6.80 33.53
C MET A 1 -33.90 5.82 32.65
N ARG A 2 -34.49 4.80 32.01
CA ARG A 2 -33.76 3.89 31.09
C ARG A 2 -33.48 4.46 29.69
N TYR A 3 -34.31 5.37 29.20
CA TYR A 3 -34.16 5.94 27.85
C TYR A 3 -33.07 7.02 27.75
N LEU A 4 -32.76 7.72 28.84
CA LEU A 4 -31.73 8.78 28.87
C LEU A 4 -30.30 8.24 28.79
N MET A 5 -30.04 7.03 29.30
CA MET A 5 -28.72 6.40 29.19
C MET A 5 -28.43 5.89 27.77
N GLY A 6 -29.45 5.54 26.99
CA GLY A 6 -29.28 5.14 25.59
C GLY A 6 -28.82 6.30 24.70
N TYR A 7 -29.40 7.49 24.89
CA TYR A 7 -28.98 8.70 24.16
C TYR A 7 -27.59 9.18 24.58
N LEU A 8 -27.20 9.00 25.85
CA LEU A 8 -25.84 9.34 26.29
C LEU A 8 -24.79 8.43 25.63
N MET A 9 -25.03 7.12 25.51
CA MET A 9 -24.08 6.21 24.84
C MET A 9 -23.95 6.48 23.34
N LEU A 10 -25.04 6.87 22.66
CA LEU A 10 -25.03 7.26 21.24
C LEU A 10 -24.33 8.60 20.98
N SER A 11 -24.21 9.46 22.00
CA SER A 11 -23.51 10.75 21.89
C SER A 11 -21.97 10.66 22.00
N VAL A 12 -21.45 9.53 22.49
CA VAL A 12 -19.98 9.28 22.59
C VAL A 12 -19.41 8.73 21.28
N SER A 13 -20.25 8.47 20.28
CA SER A 13 -19.84 8.32 18.88
C SER A 13 -19.49 9.69 18.25
N SER A 14 -18.93 10.60 19.05
CA SER A 14 -18.33 11.82 18.55
C SER A 14 -17.26 11.41 17.55
N VAL A 15 -17.47 11.79 16.30
CA VAL A 15 -16.49 11.76 15.23
C VAL A 15 -15.19 12.33 15.79
N SER A 16 -14.26 11.46 16.19
CA SER A 16 -12.90 11.91 16.48
C SER A 16 -12.35 12.32 15.12
N MET A 17 -12.38 13.62 14.82
CA MET A 17 -11.65 14.10 13.65
C MET A 17 -10.21 13.67 13.85
N ALA A 18 -9.72 12.85 12.93
CA ALA A 18 -8.37 12.33 12.99
C ALA A 18 -7.41 13.52 13.09
N THR A 19 -6.46 13.42 13.99
CA THR A 19 -5.36 14.39 14.09
C THR A 19 -4.63 14.49 12.75
N GLU A 20 -3.94 15.61 12.49
CA GLU A 20 -3.16 15.78 11.26
C GLU A 20 -2.13 14.63 11.06
N ALA A 21 -1.53 14.15 12.15
CA ALA A 21 -0.62 13.00 12.12
C ALA A 21 -1.32 11.71 11.68
N GLN A 22 -2.56 11.48 12.14
CA GLN A 22 -3.36 10.32 11.71
C GLN A 22 -3.77 10.44 10.24
N MET A 23 -4.15 11.64 9.78
CA MET A 23 -4.48 11.88 8.37
C MET A 23 -3.28 11.61 7.46
N LYS A 24 -2.10 12.12 7.81
CA LYS A 24 -0.84 11.85 7.09
C LYS A 24 -0.51 10.35 7.07
N GLN A 25 -0.72 9.66 8.18
CA GLN A 25 -0.51 8.22 8.25
C GLN A 25 -1.49 7.45 7.35
N TRP A 26 -2.76 7.88 7.28
CA TRP A 26 -3.74 7.28 6.38
C TRP A 26 -3.39 7.48 4.91
N GLU A 27 -3.02 8.70 4.52
CA GLU A 27 -2.54 8.98 3.17
C GLU A 27 -1.33 8.10 2.82
N LYS A 28 -0.38 7.93 3.74
CA LYS A 28 0.77 7.04 3.56
C LYS A 28 0.35 5.58 3.40
N MET A 29 -0.60 5.10 4.19
CA MET A 29 -1.12 3.73 4.04
C MET A 29 -1.78 3.52 2.68
N ASP A 30 -2.53 4.49 2.18
CA ASP A 30 -3.15 4.42 0.85
C ASP A 30 -2.11 4.38 -0.27
N ARG A 31 -1.10 5.27 -0.20
CA ARG A 31 0.02 5.27 -1.15
C ARG A 31 0.79 3.94 -1.11
N CYS A 32 1.14 3.45 0.07
CA CYS A 32 1.86 2.18 0.24
C CYS A 32 1.05 0.96 -0.21
N SER A 33 -0.28 1.00 -0.06
CA SER A 33 -1.17 -0.06 -0.58
C SER A 33 -1.12 -0.10 -2.12
N ASN A 34 -1.16 1.06 -2.77
CA ASN A 34 -1.01 1.18 -4.22
C ASN A 34 0.40 0.77 -4.68
N ALA A 35 1.44 1.18 -3.95
CA ALA A 35 2.82 0.79 -4.23
C ALA A 35 2.97 -0.73 -4.21
N ALA A 36 2.51 -1.38 -3.14
CA ALA A 36 2.56 -2.83 -2.98
C ALA A 36 1.85 -3.56 -4.13
N TYR A 37 0.64 -3.13 -4.48
CA TYR A 37 -0.12 -3.71 -5.59
C TYR A 37 0.63 -3.61 -6.93
N ILE A 38 1.17 -2.42 -7.25
CA ILE A 38 1.96 -2.22 -8.47
C ILE A 38 3.19 -3.13 -8.47
N THR A 39 3.91 -3.19 -7.35
CA THR A 39 5.15 -3.97 -7.28
C THR A 39 4.93 -5.47 -7.34
N VAL A 40 3.82 -5.99 -6.82
CA VAL A 40 3.44 -7.39 -7.01
C VAL A 40 3.23 -7.71 -8.49
N ASN A 41 2.52 -6.84 -9.22
CA ASN A 41 2.35 -6.99 -10.67
C ASN A 41 3.69 -6.94 -11.43
N VAL A 42 4.62 -6.06 -11.03
CA VAL A 42 5.98 -6.00 -11.59
C VAL A 42 6.73 -7.31 -11.35
N LEU A 43 6.65 -7.87 -10.14
CA LEU A 43 7.31 -9.14 -9.83
C LEU A 43 6.72 -10.29 -10.65
N GLU A 44 5.41 -10.29 -10.87
CA GLU A 44 4.72 -11.30 -11.66
C GLU A 44 5.02 -11.25 -13.15
N SER A 45 5.30 -10.06 -13.70
CA SER A 45 5.41 -9.87 -15.15
C SER A 45 6.57 -10.64 -15.79
N SER A 46 7.64 -10.95 -15.04
CA SER A 46 8.78 -11.72 -15.57
C SER A 46 9.64 -12.31 -14.45
N ALA A 47 10.17 -13.53 -14.65
CA ALA A 47 11.14 -14.16 -13.74
C ALA A 47 12.55 -13.55 -13.84
N ASP A 48 12.81 -12.79 -14.90
CA ASP A 48 14.06 -12.07 -15.11
C ASP A 48 14.05 -10.74 -14.35
N GLY A 49 14.98 -10.58 -13.40
CA GLY A 49 15.13 -9.37 -12.60
C GLY A 49 15.41 -8.12 -13.44
N MET A 50 16.03 -8.24 -14.62
CA MET A 50 16.24 -7.10 -15.51
C MET A 50 14.93 -6.60 -16.10
N GLN A 51 14.05 -7.52 -16.53
CA GLN A 51 12.72 -7.17 -17.02
C GLN A 51 11.84 -6.58 -15.90
N GLN A 52 11.98 -7.07 -14.67
CA GLN A 52 11.30 -6.51 -13.51
C GLN A 52 11.76 -5.08 -13.23
N GLU A 53 13.06 -4.78 -13.26
CA GLU A 53 13.56 -3.41 -13.07
C GLU A 53 13.06 -2.48 -14.19
N ILE A 54 13.04 -2.92 -15.45
CA ILE A 54 12.46 -2.15 -16.55
C ILE A 54 10.98 -1.84 -16.30
N ALA A 55 10.21 -2.83 -15.86
CA ALA A 55 8.79 -2.65 -15.53
C ALA A 55 8.58 -1.73 -14.32
N LEU A 56 9.46 -1.79 -13.31
CA LEU A 56 9.44 -0.88 -12.16
C LEU A 56 9.68 0.56 -12.61
N GLN A 57 10.70 0.80 -13.43
CA GLN A 57 11.01 2.13 -13.98
C GLN A 57 9.86 2.67 -14.85
N GLY A 58 9.25 1.80 -15.67
CA GLY A 58 8.05 2.12 -16.42
C GLY A 58 6.89 2.54 -15.52
N SER A 59 6.68 1.83 -14.41
CA SER A 59 5.66 2.15 -13.41
C SER A 59 5.92 3.49 -12.72
N ILE A 60 7.16 3.75 -12.29
CA ILE A 60 7.58 5.04 -11.70
C ILE A 60 7.29 6.20 -12.67
N LYS A 61 7.65 6.03 -13.95
CA LYS A 61 7.39 7.05 -14.97
C LYS A 61 5.89 7.24 -15.21
N GLY A 62 5.12 6.15 -15.23
CA GLY A 62 3.67 6.19 -15.42
C GLY A 62 2.94 6.89 -14.26
N LEU A 63 3.41 6.74 -13.03
CA LEU A 63 2.84 7.45 -11.88
C LEU A 63 2.97 8.97 -11.99
N LYS A 64 4.08 9.47 -12.54
CA LYS A 64 4.29 10.92 -12.74
C LYS A 64 3.23 11.58 -13.64
N THR A 65 2.58 10.79 -14.49
CA THR A 65 1.49 11.27 -15.36
C THR A 65 0.11 10.76 -14.94
N ASN A 66 0.00 10.06 -13.80
CA ASN A 66 -1.25 9.49 -13.32
C ASN A 66 -2.05 10.53 -12.52
N THR A 67 -3.19 10.95 -13.07
CA THR A 67 -4.10 11.90 -12.41
C THR A 67 -5.21 11.22 -11.59
N LYS A 68 -5.36 9.90 -11.70
CA LYS A 68 -6.46 9.14 -11.10
C LYS A 68 -6.22 8.83 -9.63
N LEU A 69 -4.96 8.62 -9.22
CA LEU A 69 -4.62 8.24 -7.85
C LEU A 69 -4.57 9.43 -6.88
N GLY A 70 -4.42 10.67 -7.37
CA GLY A 70 -4.45 11.87 -6.53
C GLY A 70 -3.45 11.79 -5.37
N ALA A 71 -3.91 12.05 -4.15
CA ALA A 71 -3.10 11.97 -2.93
C ALA A 71 -2.61 10.53 -2.60
N ALA A 72 -3.26 9.50 -3.15
CA ALA A 72 -2.86 8.11 -3.00
C ALA A 72 -1.83 7.67 -4.06
N THR A 73 -1.27 8.60 -4.86
CA THR A 73 -0.19 8.31 -5.80
C THR A 73 1.09 7.97 -5.04
N PRO A 74 1.65 6.76 -5.19
CA PRO A 74 2.89 6.40 -4.51
C PRO A 74 4.07 7.30 -4.89
N THR A 75 4.94 7.57 -3.94
CA THR A 75 6.27 8.13 -4.23
C THR A 75 7.19 7.08 -4.86
N GLU A 76 8.30 7.52 -5.46
CA GLU A 76 9.30 6.59 -5.97
C GLU A 76 9.92 5.75 -4.84
N ASN A 77 10.11 6.34 -3.66
CA ASN A 77 10.63 5.63 -2.48
C ASN A 77 9.66 4.53 -2.03
N GLU A 78 8.36 4.82 -1.96
CA GLU A 78 7.32 3.85 -1.57
C GLU A 78 7.25 2.67 -2.56
N LEU A 79 7.37 2.95 -3.86
CA LEU A 79 7.48 1.90 -4.90
C LEU A 79 8.74 1.06 -4.72
N ARG A 80 9.93 1.68 -4.63
CA ARG A 80 11.19 0.94 -4.50
C ARG A 80 11.28 0.17 -3.18
N GLY A 81 10.77 0.75 -2.11
CA GLY A 81 10.70 0.12 -0.79
C GLY A 81 9.80 -1.10 -0.80
N SER A 82 8.59 -0.97 -1.36
CA SER A 82 7.66 -2.10 -1.54
C SER A 82 8.27 -3.20 -2.41
N TYR A 83 8.89 -2.84 -3.54
CA TYR A 83 9.57 -3.77 -4.44
C TYR A 83 10.70 -4.55 -3.75
N ASN A 84 11.58 -3.86 -3.03
CA ASN A 84 12.69 -4.48 -2.30
C ASN A 84 12.20 -5.41 -1.19
N PHE A 85 11.11 -5.06 -0.52
CA PHE A 85 10.51 -5.92 0.49
C PHE A 85 9.93 -7.18 -0.16
N LEU A 86 9.17 -7.02 -1.24
CA LEU A 86 8.58 -8.12 -1.98
C LEU A 86 9.63 -9.08 -2.53
N LEU A 87 10.71 -8.60 -3.13
CA LEU A 87 11.79 -9.46 -3.62
C LEU A 87 12.34 -10.41 -2.55
N ARG A 88 12.41 -9.95 -1.30
CA ARG A 88 12.89 -10.76 -0.17
C ARG A 88 11.84 -11.78 0.26
N VAL A 89 10.59 -11.35 0.39
CA VAL A 89 9.50 -12.22 0.88
C VAL A 89 9.11 -13.26 -0.15
N SER A 90 9.04 -12.89 -1.43
CA SER A 90 8.61 -13.78 -2.51
C SER A 90 9.71 -14.70 -3.04
N ALA A 91 10.91 -14.65 -2.44
CA ALA A 91 12.05 -15.45 -2.88
C ALA A 91 11.72 -16.95 -2.82
N GLY A 92 11.87 -17.65 -3.96
CA GLY A 92 11.57 -19.07 -4.07
C GLY A 92 10.08 -19.43 -4.10
N MET A 93 9.17 -18.44 -4.03
CA MET A 93 7.73 -18.69 -4.13
C MET A 93 7.32 -18.92 -5.59
N PRO A 94 6.42 -19.90 -5.85
CA PRO A 94 5.89 -20.12 -7.18
C PRO A 94 4.97 -18.97 -7.60
N ARG A 95 5.04 -18.62 -8.88
CA ARG A 95 4.15 -17.62 -9.50
C ARG A 95 2.93 -18.29 -10.13
N PRO A 96 1.83 -17.57 -10.37
CA PRO A 96 1.61 -16.12 -10.14
C PRO A 96 1.35 -15.73 -8.67
N TYR A 97 1.76 -14.51 -8.30
CA TYR A 97 1.56 -13.92 -6.97
C TYR A 97 0.18 -13.25 -6.80
N ALA A 98 -0.59 -13.05 -7.87
CA ALA A 98 -1.91 -12.40 -7.81
C ALA A 98 -3.03 -13.40 -7.47
N LYS A 99 -2.67 -14.65 -7.17
CA LYS A 99 -3.64 -15.62 -6.66
C LYS A 99 -4.04 -15.26 -5.25
N ARG A 100 -5.27 -15.61 -4.87
CA ARG A 100 -5.80 -15.42 -3.52
C ARG A 100 -4.90 -16.00 -2.41
N GLU A 101 -4.17 -17.08 -2.72
CA GLU A 101 -3.19 -17.69 -1.82
C GLU A 101 -1.95 -16.83 -1.53
N HIS A 102 -1.78 -15.74 -2.28
CA HIS A 102 -0.68 -14.79 -2.24
C HIS A 102 -1.15 -13.33 -2.05
N ASP A 103 -2.46 -13.08 -1.85
CA ASP A 103 -2.98 -11.73 -1.52
C ASP A 103 -2.31 -11.15 -0.25
N TRP A 104 -1.90 -12.03 0.66
CA TRP A 104 -1.15 -11.67 1.85
C TRP A 104 0.21 -11.02 1.52
N LEU A 105 0.79 -11.28 0.35
CA LEU A 105 2.05 -10.71 -0.09
C LEU A 105 1.90 -9.19 -0.35
N VAL A 106 0.79 -8.79 -0.97
CA VAL A 106 0.41 -7.36 -1.13
C VAL A 106 0.23 -6.73 0.25
N ALA A 107 -0.50 -7.38 1.15
CA ALA A 107 -0.77 -6.87 2.49
C ALA A 107 0.52 -6.70 3.33
N GLN A 108 1.45 -7.66 3.25
CA GLN A 108 2.74 -7.57 3.93
C GLN A 108 3.60 -6.43 3.36
N ALA A 109 3.67 -6.29 2.05
CA ALA A 109 4.42 -5.21 1.42
C ALA A 109 3.84 -3.83 1.74
N ALA A 110 2.51 -3.67 1.73
CA ALA A 110 1.85 -2.42 2.11
C ALA A 110 2.12 -2.05 3.57
N SER A 111 2.05 -3.04 4.46
CA SER A 111 2.36 -2.87 5.89
C SER A 111 3.82 -2.48 6.09
N ALA A 112 4.75 -3.17 5.43
CA ALA A 112 6.17 -2.86 5.53
C ALA A 112 6.50 -1.48 4.98
N CYS A 113 5.92 -1.10 3.84
CA CYS A 113 6.08 0.22 3.25
C CYS A 113 5.62 1.32 4.22
N SER A 114 4.40 1.20 4.74
CA SER A 114 3.82 2.25 5.61
C SER A 114 4.62 2.45 6.91
N LEU A 115 5.25 1.39 7.42
CA LEU A 115 6.03 1.42 8.66
C LEU A 115 7.48 1.86 8.46
N TRP A 116 8.16 1.38 7.41
CA TRP A 116 9.62 1.43 7.31
C TRP A 116 10.16 2.28 6.18
N VAL A 117 9.34 2.58 5.16
CA VAL A 117 9.77 3.42 4.04
C VAL A 117 9.49 4.87 4.40
N PRO A 118 10.50 5.76 4.35
CA PRO A 118 10.27 7.18 4.57
C PRO A 118 9.44 7.77 3.42
N ASP A 119 8.67 8.82 3.73
CA ASP A 119 7.95 9.61 2.72
C ASP A 119 8.91 10.18 1.66
#